data_AF-D8FCR8-F1
#
_entry.id   AF-D8FCR8-F1
#
_cell.length_a   1.000
_cell.length_b   1.000
_cell.length_c   1.000
_cell.angle_alpha   90.00
_cell.angle_beta   90.00
_cell.angle_gamma   90.00
#
_symmetry.space_group_name_H-M   'P 1'
#
loop_
_entity.id
_entity.type
_entity.pdbx_description
1 polymer ?
#
loop_
_entity_poly.entity_id
_entity_poly.type
_entity_poly.pdbx_seq_one_letter_code
_entity_poly.pdbx_strand_id
1 'polypeptide(L)' 'MRNRVKFANSEGYQSRYEDVPFGFALIEGCINLENPEGFDTHKRKLLREMRKRSTLAEITERINAYDAFFRK' A
#
# COMPACT_ATOMS: atom_id res chain seq x y z
N MET A 1 2.84 -24.26 -28.57
CA MET A 1 3.84 -24.48 -27.49
C MET A 1 4.15 -23.14 -26.84
N ARG A 2 4.05 -22.99 -25.51
CA ARG A 2 4.41 -21.74 -24.82
C ARG A 2 5.93 -21.67 -24.68
N ASN A 3 6.56 -20.66 -25.29
CA ASN A 3 7.95 -20.32 -25.02
C ASN A 3 8.09 -19.99 -23.53
N ARG A 4 8.79 -20.83 -22.76
CA ARG A 4 9.16 -20.51 -21.38
C ARG A 4 10.39 -19.62 -21.43
N VAL A 5 10.20 -18.33 -21.18
CA VAL A 5 11.31 -17.42 -20.91
C VAL A 5 12.00 -17.93 -19.65
N LYS A 6 13.30 -18.23 -19.76
CA LYS A 6 14.13 -18.57 -18.59
C LYS A 6 14.65 -17.28 -18.00
N PHE A 7 14.20 -16.97 -16.79
CA PHE A 7 14.77 -15.90 -15.98
C PHE A 7 15.92 -16.48 -15.16
N ALA A 8 17.04 -15.78 -15.16
CA ALA A 8 18.20 -16.07 -14.33
C ALA A 8 18.79 -14.76 -13.83
N ASN A 9 19.41 -14.80 -12.65
CA ASN A 9 20.14 -13.66 -12.10
C ASN A 9 21.41 -13.44 -12.92
N SER A 10 21.85 -12.19 -13.04
CA SER A 10 23.18 -11.89 -13.60
C SER A 10 24.28 -12.34 -12.64
N GLU A 11 25.46 -12.68 -13.18
CA GLU A 11 26.65 -13.01 -12.38
C GLU A 11 27.00 -11.89 -11.39
N GLY A 12 26.86 -10.63 -11.80
CA GLY A 12 27.08 -9.48 -10.91
C GLY A 12 26.09 -9.39 -9.75
N TYR A 13 24.83 -9.81 -9.93
CA TYR A 13 23.87 -9.89 -8.84
C TYR A 13 24.22 -11.03 -7.87
N GLN A 14 24.57 -12.21 -8.40
CA GLN A 14 24.96 -13.37 -7.59
C GLN A 14 26.24 -13.12 -6.79
N SER A 15 27.25 -12.47 -7.38
CA SER A 15 28.50 -12.13 -6.68
C SER A 15 28.31 -11.08 -5.58
N ARG A 16 27.35 -10.17 -5.74
CA ARG A 16 27.08 -9.12 -4.74
C ARG A 16 26.17 -9.60 -3.62
N TYR A 17 25.35 -10.62 -3.87
CA TYR A 17 24.29 -11.07 -2.98
C TYR A 17 24.25 -12.61 -2.94
N GLU A 18 25.36 -13.24 -2.54
CA GLU A 18 25.55 -14.70 -2.55
C GLU A 18 24.48 -15.45 -1.73
N ASP A 19 24.05 -14.86 -0.60
CA ASP A 19 23.08 -15.45 0.32
C ASP A 19 21.66 -14.86 0.23
N VAL A 20 21.39 -13.96 -0.73
CA VAL A 20 20.08 -13.29 -0.83
C VAL A 20 19.27 -13.86 -2.00
N PRO A 21 18.12 -14.50 -1.74
CA PRO A 21 17.27 -15.01 -2.81
C PRO A 21 16.81 -13.89 -3.76
N PHE A 22 16.67 -14.20 -5.05
CA PHE A 22 16.16 -13.24 -6.04
C PHE A 22 14.81 -12.65 -5.59
N GLY A 23 14.71 -11.32 -5.60
CA GLY A 23 13.52 -10.60 -5.15
C GLY A 23 13.51 -10.24 -3.66
N PHE A 24 14.47 -10.74 -2.88
CA PHE A 24 14.83 -10.14 -1.60
C PHE A 24 15.90 -9.08 -1.85
N ALA A 25 15.63 -7.86 -1.44
CA ALA A 25 16.67 -6.84 -1.32
C ALA A 25 17.00 -6.71 0.18
N LEU A 26 18.28 -6.75 0.53
CA LEU A 26 18.72 -6.26 1.83
C LEU A 26 18.34 -4.76 1.86
N ILE A 27 17.33 -4.41 2.65
CA ILE A 27 17.01 -3.00 2.93
C ILE A 27 18.10 -2.49 3.87
N GLU A 28 19.25 -2.13 3.30
CA GLU A 28 20.33 -1.48 4.02
C GLU A 28 20.06 0.03 4.10
N GLY A 29 20.43 0.66 5.21
CA GLY A 29 20.22 2.10 5.39
C GLY A 29 18.78 2.50 5.71
N CYS A 30 17.92 1.57 6.16
CA CYS A 30 16.64 1.93 6.76
C CYS A 30 16.89 2.64 8.09
N ILE A 31 16.91 3.97 8.05
CA ILE A 31 16.96 4.81 9.24
C ILE A 31 15.54 5.13 9.69
N ASN A 32 15.27 4.89 10.97
CA ASN A 32 14.04 5.38 11.57
C ASN A 32 14.18 6.88 11.81
N LEU A 33 13.68 7.69 10.88
CA LEU A 33 13.65 9.14 11.05
C LEU A 33 12.64 9.49 12.13
N GLU A 34 13.09 10.21 13.16
CA GLU A 34 12.17 10.74 14.15
C GLU A 34 11.19 11.71 13.49
N ASN A 35 9.92 11.58 13.85
CA ASN A 35 8.88 12.46 13.37
C ASN A 35 9.18 13.89 13.85
N PRO A 36 9.17 14.90 12.95
CA PRO A 36 9.29 16.28 13.39
C PRO A 36 8.08 16.67 14.24
N GLU A 37 8.22 17.70 15.06
CA GLU A 37 7.16 18.17 15.94
C GLU A 37 5.86 18.42 15.17
N GLY A 38 4.75 17.89 15.68
CA GLY A 38 3.42 18.05 15.06
C GLY A 38 3.10 17.10 13.90
N PHE A 39 4.05 16.30 13.40
CA PHE A 39 3.82 15.34 12.32
C PHE A 39 2.72 14.33 12.67
N ASP A 40 2.76 13.75 13.87
CA ASP A 40 1.76 12.77 14.30
C ASP A 40 0.36 13.39 14.44
N THR A 41 0.29 14.63 14.91
CA THR A 41 -0.97 15.37 15.01
C THR A 41 -1.56 15.63 13.63
N HIS A 42 -0.74 16.09 12.67
CA HIS A 42 -1.15 16.27 11.28
C HIS A 42 -1.63 14.95 10.66
N LYS A 43 -0.88 13.86 10.81
CA LYS A 43 -1.23 12.52 10.32
C LYS A 43 -2.57 12.04 10.88
N ARG A 44 -2.78 12.18 12.20
CA ARG A 44 -4.05 11.79 12.85
C ARG A 44 -5.22 12.60 12.33
N LYS A 45 -5.04 13.91 12.12
CA LYS A 45 -6.08 14.78 11.53
C LYS A 45 -6.44 14.33 10.12
N LEU A 46 -5.44 14.12 9.27
CA LEU A 46 -5.64 13.64 7.90
C LEU A 46 -6.41 12.31 7.85
N LEU A 47 -5.98 11.34 8.66
CA LEU A 47 -6.64 10.03 8.74
C LEU A 47 -8.09 10.12 9.25
N ARG A 48 -8.40 11.06 10.15
CA ARG A 48 -9.78 11.31 10.59
C ARG A 48 -10.64 11.85 9.44
N GLU A 49 -10.14 12.81 8.67
CA GLU A 49 -10.86 13.37 7.52
C GLU A 49 -11.09 12.34 6.41
N MET A 50 -10.09 11.49 6.13
CA MET A 50 -10.24 10.38 5.17
C MET A 50 -11.33 9.40 5.62
N ARG A 51 -11.33 8.99 6.90
CA ARG A 51 -12.38 8.11 7.44
C ARG A 51 -13.76 8.73 7.36
N LYS A 52 -13.90 10.01 7.73
CA LYS A 52 -15.18 10.73 7.58
C LYS A 52 -15.71 10.69 6.15
N ARG A 53 -14.84 10.88 5.15
CA ARG A 53 -15.23 10.82 3.73
C ARG A 53 -15.65 9.42 3.31
N SER A 54 -14.94 8.37 3.75
CA SER A 54 -15.33 6.97 3.52
C SER A 54 -16.71 6.68 4.11
N THR A 55 -16.92 7.05 5.37
CA THR A 55 -18.20 6.86 6.06
C THR A 55 -19.34 7.62 5.38
N LEU A 56 -19.09 8.84 4.89
CA LEU A 56 -20.10 9.59 4.16
C LEU A 56 -20.50 8.88 2.87
N ALA A 57 -19.54 8.36 2.11
CA ALA A 57 -19.81 7.60 0.88
C ALA A 57 -20.63 6.33 1.17
N GLU A 58 -20.29 5.59 2.23
CA GLU A 58 -21.03 4.40 2.67
C GLU A 58 -22.48 4.74 3.08
N ILE A 59 -22.68 5.86 3.80
CA ILE A 59 -24.03 6.33 4.17
C ILE A 59 -24.82 6.70 2.91
N THR A 60 -24.21 7.41 1.96
CA THR A 60 -24.85 7.78 0.69
C THR A 60 -25.27 6.53 -0.10
N GLU A 61 -24.40 5.52 -0.17
CA GLU A 61 -24.71 4.26 -0.83
C GLU A 61 -25.91 3.55 -0.18
N ARG A 62 -25.96 3.52 1.15
CA ARG A 62 -27.10 2.94 1.89
C ARG A 62 -28.40 3.70 1.65
N ILE A 63 -28.38 5.03 1.62
CA ILE A 63 -29.56 5.85 1.32
C ILE A 63 -30.07 5.52 -0.08
N ASN A 64 -29.18 5.50 -1.08
CA ASN A 64 -29.54 5.19 -2.47
C ASN A 64 -30.14 3.77 -2.60
N ALA A 65 -29.60 2.80 -1.86
CA ALA A 65 -30.13 1.44 -1.85
C ALA A 65 -31.55 1.38 -1.27
N TYR A 66 -31.82 2.08 -0.16
CA TYR A 66 -33.17 2.16 0.41
C TYR A 66 -34.14 2.89 -0.53
N ASP A 67 -33.73 4.02 -1.10
CA ASP A 67 -34.51 4.77 -2.08
C ASP A 67 -34.90 3.88 -3.28
N ALA A 68 -33.96 3.09 -3.81
CA ALA A 68 -34.24 2.16 -4.90
C ALA A 68 -35.16 1.00 -4.49
N PHE A 69 -35.07 0.53 -3.24
CA PHE A 69 -35.94 -0.52 -2.71
C PHE A 69 -37.39 -0.06 -2.57
N PHE A 70 -37.61 1.15 -2.04
CA PHE A 70 -38.96 1.68 -1.77
C PHE A 70 -39.62 2.39 -2.97
N ARG A 71 -38.89 2.66 -4.05
CA ARG A 71 -39.45 3.19 -5.31
C ARG A 71 -39.99 2.10 -6.25
N LYS A 72 -39.92 0.82 -5.85
CA LYS A 72 -40.65 -0.30 -6.48
C LYS A 72 -42.02 -0.45 -5.87
#